data_AF-A0A973B337-F1
#
_entry.id   AF-A0A973B337-F1
#
_cell.length_a   1.000
_cell.length_b   1.000
_cell.length_c   1.000
_cell.angle_alpha   90.00
_cell.angle_beta   90.00
_cell.angle_gamma   90.00
#
_symmetry.space_group_name_H-M   'P 1'
#
loop_
_entity.id
_entity.type
_entity.pdbx_description
1 polymer ?
#
loop_
_entity_poly.entity_id
_entity_poly.type
_entity_poly.pdbx_seq_one_letter_code
_entity_poly.pdbx_strand_id
1 'polypeptide(L)'
;RRSRPLETIRVEVAPGQFVTAPTAEESLRVKAYLVVQRNQVRDYLDVVALSEHIGRDAAVGVLQRIDEYYDDRSLHNGSVLTSLALSLAAPSPRDVDVIDELPRYRALDPRWHDWSDVVAACHALALGLANL
;
A
#
# COMPACT_ATOMS: atom_id res chain seq x y z
N ARG A 1 -14.67 2.44 -5.71
CA ARG A 1 -15.50 1.72 -4.70
C ARG A 1 -15.05 0.27 -4.72
N ARG A 2 -15.05 -0.44 -3.58
CA ARG A 2 -14.73 -1.89 -3.58
C ARG A 2 -15.86 -2.70 -4.24
N SER A 3 -15.52 -3.67 -5.08
CA SER A 3 -16.46 -4.51 -5.83
C SER A 3 -16.53 -5.98 -5.37
N ARG A 4 -15.51 -6.47 -4.63
CA ARG A 4 -15.43 -7.85 -4.14
C ARG A 4 -15.51 -7.96 -2.61
N PRO A 5 -15.91 -9.10 -2.01
CA PRO A 5 -15.76 -9.36 -0.58
C PRO A 5 -14.30 -9.27 -0.10
N LEU A 6 -14.07 -9.05 1.20
CA LEU A 6 -12.72 -9.11 1.77
C LEU A 6 -12.18 -10.54 1.75
N GLU A 7 -10.96 -10.71 1.26
CA GLU A 7 -10.22 -11.96 1.42
C GLU A 7 -9.66 -12.00 2.84
N THR A 8 -10.02 -13.03 3.61
CA THR A 8 -9.71 -13.11 5.04
C THR A 8 -9.04 -14.43 5.41
N ILE A 9 -8.28 -14.40 6.51
CA ILE A 9 -7.62 -15.54 7.13
C ILE A 9 -7.92 -15.55 8.63
N ARG A 10 -7.94 -16.74 9.23
CA ARG A 10 -8.00 -16.90 10.69
C ARG A 10 -6.59 -17.08 11.23
N VAL A 11 -6.20 -16.19 12.14
CA VAL A 11 -4.90 -16.23 12.81
C VAL A 11 -5.12 -16.66 14.26
N GLU A 12 -4.40 -17.69 14.70
CA GLU A 12 -4.38 -18.07 16.10
C GLU A 12 -3.49 -17.08 16.87
N VAL A 13 -4.07 -16.37 17.85
CA VAL A 13 -3.36 -15.34 18.64
C VAL A 13 -3.00 -15.83 20.04
N ALA A 14 -3.66 -16.90 20.49
CA ALA A 14 -3.36 -17.67 21.69
C ALA A 14 -4.02 -19.06 21.53
N PRO A 15 -3.67 -20.08 22.34
CA PRO A 15 -4.22 -21.42 22.20
C PRO A 15 -5.75 -21.43 22.15
N GLY A 16 -6.32 -21.85 21.02
CA GLY A 16 -7.77 -21.90 20.79
C GLY A 16 -8.46 -20.54 20.56
N GLN A 17 -7.72 -19.44 20.56
CA GLN A 17 -8.23 -18.08 20.32
C GLN A 17 -7.82 -17.58 18.93
N PHE A 18 -8.82 -17.21 18.14
CA PHE A 18 -8.61 -16.81 16.74
C PHE A 18 -9.14 -15.41 16.46
N VAL A 19 -8.40 -14.68 15.63
CA VAL A 19 -8.85 -13.42 15.02
C VAL A 19 -9.00 -13.63 13.52
N THR A 20 -10.11 -13.15 12.96
CA THR A 20 -10.28 -13.04 11.51
C THR A 20 -9.68 -11.72 11.05
N ALA A 21 -8.67 -11.78 10.19
CA ALA A 21 -7.99 -10.63 9.63
C ALA A 21 -8.00 -10.70 8.11
N PRO A 22 -7.80 -9.57 7.39
CA PRO A 22 -7.51 -9.62 5.97
C PRO A 22 -6.22 -10.41 5.71
N THR A 23 -6.10 -11.02 4.52
CA THR A 23 -4.79 -11.56 4.11
C THR A 23 -3.78 -10.43 3.90
N ALA A 24 -2.50 -10.76 3.73
CA ALA A 24 -1.46 -9.77 3.47
C ALA A 24 -1.70 -9.07 2.12
N GLU A 25 -2.06 -9.84 1.09
CA GLU A 25 -2.39 -9.34 -0.26
C GLU A 25 -3.61 -8.42 -0.22
N GLU A 26 -4.64 -8.81 0.54
CA GLU A 26 -5.82 -8.00 0.74
C GLU A 26 -5.49 -6.68 1.45
N SER A 27 -4.69 -6.75 2.51
CA SER A 27 -4.19 -5.56 3.22
C SER A 27 -3.41 -4.65 2.28
N LEU A 28 -2.54 -5.20 1.43
CA LEU A 28 -1.75 -4.43 0.47
C LEU A 28 -2.67 -3.69 -0.51
N ARG A 29 -3.68 -4.34 -1.09
CA ARG A 29 -4.64 -3.68 -2.00
C ARG A 29 -5.40 -2.56 -1.30
N VAL A 30 -5.86 -2.79 -0.06
CA VAL A 30 -6.54 -1.75 0.74
C VAL A 30 -5.64 -0.54 0.93
N LYS A 31 -4.38 -0.74 1.34
CA LYS A 31 -3.44 0.35 1.60
C LYS A 31 -3.05 1.10 0.33
N ALA A 32 -2.83 0.37 -0.76
CA ALA A 32 -2.58 0.97 -2.07
C ALA A 32 -3.76 1.80 -2.57
N TYR A 33 -4.99 1.35 -2.36
CA TYR A 33 -6.17 2.15 -2.68
C TYR A 33 -6.22 3.44 -1.85
N LEU A 34 -5.77 3.43 -0.59
CA LEU A 34 -5.72 4.64 0.23
C LEU A 34 -4.66 5.64 -0.27
N VAL A 35 -3.53 5.21 -0.82
CA VAL A 35 -2.58 6.11 -1.52
C VAL A 35 -3.34 6.94 -2.56
N VAL A 36 -4.14 6.29 -3.40
CA VAL A 36 -4.91 6.96 -4.47
C VAL A 36 -5.99 7.88 -3.90
N GLN A 37 -6.70 7.46 -2.85
CA GLN A 37 -7.86 8.20 -2.34
C GLN A 37 -7.49 9.37 -1.41
N ARG A 38 -6.63 9.13 -0.42
CA ARG A 38 -6.30 10.13 0.61
C ARG A 38 -4.89 10.71 0.47
N ASN A 39 -3.95 9.94 -0.09
CA ASN A 39 -2.59 10.38 -0.38
C ASN A 39 -1.86 10.94 0.85
N GLN A 40 -1.69 10.12 1.91
CA GLN A 40 -1.00 10.51 3.15
C GLN A 40 0.32 9.76 3.34
N VAL A 41 1.26 10.31 4.10
CA VAL A 41 2.58 9.71 4.40
C VAL A 41 2.43 8.25 4.87
N ARG A 42 1.47 7.99 5.77
CA ARG A 42 1.20 6.65 6.29
C ARG A 42 0.77 5.65 5.21
N ASP A 43 0.10 6.08 4.15
CA ASP A 43 -0.30 5.17 3.07
C ASP A 43 0.90 4.62 2.33
N TYR A 44 1.86 5.48 2.02
CA TYR A 44 3.10 5.06 1.36
C TYR A 44 3.90 4.13 2.27
N LEU A 45 4.03 4.47 3.56
CA LEU A 45 4.68 3.61 4.56
C LEU A 45 4.04 2.22 4.61
N ASP A 46 2.72 2.17 4.74
CA ASP A 46 1.99 0.90 4.81
C ASP A 46 2.18 0.07 3.53
N VAL A 47 2.17 0.71 2.35
CA VAL A 47 2.39 0.03 1.06
C VAL A 47 3.80 -0.52 0.94
N VAL A 48 4.85 0.27 1.24
CA VAL A 48 6.23 -0.21 1.10
C VAL A 48 6.56 -1.29 2.12
N ALA A 49 6.07 -1.16 3.36
CA ALA A 49 6.28 -2.15 4.41
C ALA A 49 5.56 -3.47 4.10
N LEU A 50 4.31 -3.43 3.65
CA LEU A 50 3.59 -4.63 3.23
C LEU A 50 4.22 -5.28 2.00
N SER A 51 4.69 -4.47 1.05
CA SER A 51 5.36 -4.98 -0.15
C SER A 51 6.70 -5.65 0.17
N GLU A 52 7.45 -5.13 1.15
CA GLU A 52 8.66 -5.77 1.67
C GLU A 52 8.31 -7.09 2.38
N HIS A 53 7.28 -7.10 3.22
CA HIS A 53 6.83 -8.29 3.93
C HIS A 53 6.36 -9.42 3.01
N ILE A 54 5.61 -9.09 1.96
CA ILE A 54 5.08 -10.06 0.98
C ILE A 54 6.17 -10.47 -0.05
N GLY A 55 7.19 -9.63 -0.23
CA GLY A 55 8.14 -9.72 -1.32
C GLY A 55 7.69 -8.92 -2.54
N ARG A 56 8.62 -8.13 -3.09
CA ARG A 56 8.32 -7.12 -4.12
C ARG A 56 7.62 -7.70 -5.35
N ASP A 57 8.09 -8.80 -5.90
CA ASP A 57 7.53 -9.36 -7.15
C ASP A 57 6.10 -9.89 -6.93
N ALA A 58 5.86 -10.51 -5.78
CA ALA A 58 4.51 -10.93 -5.38
C ALA A 58 3.60 -9.72 -5.13
N ALA A 59 4.11 -8.67 -4.48
CA ALA A 59 3.39 -7.42 -4.28
C ALA A 59 2.99 -6.76 -5.61
N VAL A 60 3.89 -6.72 -6.60
CA VAL A 60 3.61 -6.24 -7.96
C VAL A 60 2.47 -7.05 -8.58
N GLY A 61 2.54 -8.38 -8.54
CA GLY A 61 1.47 -9.24 -9.08
C GLY A 61 0.11 -9.08 -8.37
N VAL A 62 0.11 -8.74 -7.08
CA VAL A 62 -1.11 -8.40 -6.33
C VAL A 62 -1.68 -7.06 -6.78
N LEU A 63 -0.84 -6.03 -6.90
CA LEU A 63 -1.24 -4.67 -7.23
C LEU A 63 -1.65 -4.51 -8.70
N GLN A 64 -1.06 -5.27 -9.63
CA GLN A 64 -1.47 -5.29 -11.03
C GLN A 64 -2.94 -5.70 -11.23
N ARG A 65 -3.53 -6.44 -10.28
CA ARG A 65 -4.94 -6.84 -10.29
C ARG A 65 -5.84 -5.95 -9.44
N ILE A 66 -5.36 -4.80 -8.95
CA ILE A 66 -6.13 -3.95 -8.03
C ILE A 66 -7.46 -3.47 -8.61
N ASP A 67 -7.52 -3.24 -9.93
CA ASP A 67 -8.73 -2.81 -10.65
C ASP A 67 -9.83 -3.89 -10.62
N GLU A 68 -9.50 -5.16 -10.38
CA GLU A 68 -10.50 -6.20 -10.18
C GLU A 68 -11.27 -6.07 -8.86
N TYR A 69 -10.71 -5.33 -7.90
CA TYR A 69 -11.22 -5.19 -6.52
C TYR A 69 -11.73 -3.78 -6.23
N TYR A 70 -11.16 -2.76 -6.88
CA TYR A 70 -11.42 -1.36 -6.60
C TYR A 70 -11.68 -0.58 -7.90
N ASP A 71 -12.83 0.08 -7.97
CA ASP A 71 -13.08 1.13 -8.96
C ASP A 71 -12.53 2.47 -8.45
N ASP A 72 -12.10 3.34 -9.36
CA ASP A 72 -11.86 4.74 -9.02
C ASP A 72 -13.19 5.42 -8.64
N ARG A 73 -13.15 6.23 -7.58
CA ARG A 73 -14.27 7.07 -7.14
C ARG A 73 -14.25 8.44 -7.79
N SER A 74 -13.14 8.85 -8.40
CA SER A 74 -13.12 10.05 -9.21
C SER A 74 -14.04 9.80 -10.42
N LEU A 75 -14.89 10.77 -10.78
CA LEU A 75 -15.87 10.68 -11.87
C LEU A 75 -15.24 10.55 -13.28
N HIS A 76 -13.96 10.21 -13.33
CA HIS A 76 -13.11 10.10 -14.50
C HIS A 76 -12.79 8.60 -14.51
N ASN A 77 -13.27 7.85 -15.49
CA ASN A 77 -13.14 6.39 -15.58
C ASN A 77 -11.66 5.94 -15.71
N GLY A 78 -10.87 6.12 -14.65
CA GLY A 78 -9.44 5.85 -14.57
C GLY A 78 -9.18 4.52 -13.87
N SER A 79 -8.12 3.84 -14.31
CA SER A 79 -7.58 2.67 -13.64
C SER A 79 -6.95 3.07 -12.31
N VAL A 80 -7.35 2.39 -11.22
CA VAL A 80 -6.72 2.55 -9.89
C VAL A 80 -5.25 2.16 -9.97
N LEU A 81 -4.93 1.12 -10.75
CA LEU A 81 -3.54 0.73 -11.01
C LEU A 81 -2.73 1.88 -11.61
N THR A 82 -3.23 2.56 -12.64
CA THR A 82 -2.53 3.69 -13.25
C THR A 82 -2.32 4.85 -12.27
N SER A 83 -3.36 5.23 -11.52
CA SER A 83 -3.24 6.29 -10.52
C SER A 83 -2.27 5.93 -9.40
N LEU A 84 -2.25 4.67 -8.97
CA LEU A 84 -1.31 4.16 -8.00
C LEU A 84 0.12 4.22 -8.54
N ALA A 85 0.36 3.72 -9.76
CA ALA A 85 1.69 3.72 -10.37
C ALA A 85 2.25 5.15 -10.47
N LEU A 86 1.43 6.13 -10.88
CA LEU A 86 1.81 7.54 -10.91
C LEU A 86 2.13 8.09 -9.51
N SER A 87 1.31 7.76 -8.51
CA SER A 87 1.53 8.20 -7.13
C SER A 87 2.81 7.61 -6.54
N LEU A 88 3.13 6.35 -6.85
CA LEU A 88 4.36 5.69 -6.40
C LEU A 88 5.60 6.16 -7.18
N ALA A 89 5.45 6.55 -8.46
CA ALA A 89 6.53 7.09 -9.27
C ALA A 89 6.93 8.52 -8.85
N ALA A 90 6.01 9.27 -8.26
CA ALA A 90 6.27 10.60 -7.71
C ALA A 90 5.53 10.81 -6.38
N PRO A 91 6.00 10.18 -5.28
CA PRO A 91 5.34 10.27 -3.98
C PRO A 91 5.25 11.72 -3.49
N SER A 92 4.03 12.21 -3.35
CA SER A 92 3.74 13.59 -2.92
C SER A 92 2.55 13.60 -1.96
N PRO A 93 2.72 13.12 -0.71
CA PRO A 93 1.64 13.04 0.27
C PRO A 93 1.10 14.44 0.62
N ARG A 94 -0.16 14.52 1.06
CA ARG A 94 -0.82 15.78 1.42
C ARG A 94 -0.38 16.32 2.78
N ASP A 95 0.08 15.45 3.68
CA ASP A 95 0.53 15.74 5.03
C ASP A 95 2.07 15.73 5.11
N VAL A 96 2.73 16.49 4.24
CA VAL A 96 4.21 16.52 4.13
C VAL A 96 4.90 16.85 5.45
N ASP A 97 4.28 17.65 6.33
CA ASP A 97 4.84 18.01 7.64
C ASP A 97 5.08 16.78 8.53
N VAL A 98 4.37 15.67 8.28
CA VAL A 98 4.53 14.40 9.00
C VAL A 98 5.88 13.72 8.69
N ILE A 99 6.50 14.05 7.55
CA ILE A 99 7.80 13.47 7.17
C ILE A 99 8.87 13.77 8.23
N ASP A 100 8.87 14.98 8.78
CA ASP A 100 9.83 15.39 9.82
C ASP A 100 9.59 14.71 11.19
N GLU A 101 8.46 14.01 11.33
CA GLU A 101 8.08 13.27 12.53
C GLU A 101 8.41 11.77 12.45
N LEU A 102 8.79 11.25 11.29
CA LEU A 102 9.04 9.82 11.09
C LEU A 102 10.01 9.21 12.10
N PRO A 103 11.13 9.86 12.49
CA PRO A 103 12.03 9.31 13.51
C PRO A 103 11.40 9.15 14.91
N ARG A 104 10.24 9.77 15.15
CA ARG A 104 9.48 9.72 16.41
C ARG A 104 8.30 8.76 16.33
N TYR A 105 8.04 8.15 15.19
CA TYR A 105 6.94 7.21 15.02
C TYR A 105 7.16 5.96 15.86
N ARG A 106 6.14 5.59 16.65
CA ARG A 106 6.21 4.40 17.49
C ARG A 106 6.20 3.15 16.61
N ALA A 107 7.17 2.26 16.85
CA ALA A 107 7.27 0.95 16.20
C ALA A 107 7.38 1.03 14.67
N LEU A 108 7.88 2.14 14.14
CA LEU A 108 8.33 2.23 12.76
C LEU A 108 9.71 1.56 12.65
N ASP A 109 9.91 0.78 11.61
CA ASP A 109 11.24 0.23 11.34
C ASP A 109 12.22 1.41 11.07
N PRO A 110 13.43 1.41 11.66
CA PRO A 110 14.41 2.48 11.45
C PRO A 110 14.71 2.76 9.98
N ARG A 111 14.59 1.77 9.09
CA ARG A 111 14.72 1.94 7.64
C ARG A 111 13.73 2.97 7.07
N TRP A 112 12.55 3.11 7.67
CA TRP A 112 11.51 4.01 7.19
C TRP A 112 11.49 5.36 7.92
N HIS A 113 12.49 5.63 8.76
CA HIS A 113 12.64 6.93 9.40
C HIS A 113 13.08 8.02 8.43
N ASP A 114 13.74 7.64 7.32
CA ASP A 114 14.08 8.54 6.23
C ASP A 114 13.05 8.40 5.11
N TRP A 115 12.39 9.49 4.74
CA TRP A 115 11.40 9.48 3.66
C TRP A 115 12.02 9.11 2.30
N SER A 116 13.31 9.40 2.08
CA SER A 116 13.99 9.05 0.84
C SER A 116 14.06 7.53 0.61
N ASP A 117 14.15 6.73 1.69
CA ASP A 117 14.08 5.27 1.61
C ASP A 117 12.67 4.80 1.20
N VAL A 118 11.63 5.46 1.72
CA VAL A 118 10.24 5.22 1.31
C VAL A 118 10.05 5.55 -0.17
N VAL A 119 10.58 6.68 -0.63
CA VAL A 119 10.54 7.10 -2.04
C VAL A 119 11.25 6.08 -2.93
N ALA A 120 12.43 5.62 -2.54
CA ALA A 120 13.17 4.61 -3.30
C ALA A 120 12.38 3.29 -3.44
N ALA A 121 11.73 2.85 -2.36
CA ALA A 121 10.87 1.67 -2.39
C ALA A 121 9.61 1.88 -3.26
N CYS A 122 9.00 3.07 -3.22
CA CYS A 122 7.88 3.42 -4.08
C CYS A 122 8.29 3.39 -5.56
N HIS A 123 9.44 3.97 -5.92
CA HIS A 123 9.95 3.93 -7.29
C HIS A 123 10.18 2.48 -7.78
N ALA A 124 10.75 1.62 -6.92
CA ALA A 124 10.95 0.21 -7.26
C ALA A 124 9.63 -0.51 -7.54
N LEU A 125 8.58 -0.23 -6.78
CA LEU A 125 7.24 -0.76 -7.04
C LEU A 125 6.63 -0.18 -8.33
N ALA A 126 6.71 1.14 -8.52
CA ALA A 126 6.19 1.81 -9.71
C ALA A 126 6.81 1.25 -11.00
N LEU A 127 8.12 1.00 -11.01
CA LEU A 127 8.81 0.35 -12.14
C LEU A 127 8.28 -1.06 -12.40
N GLY A 128 8.04 -1.85 -11.34
CA GLY A 128 7.44 -3.18 -11.49
C GLY A 128 6.03 -3.14 -12.06
N LEU A 129 5.23 -2.13 -11.70
CA LEU A 129 3.88 -1.94 -12.21
C LEU A 129 3.84 -1.47 -13.68
N ALA A 130 4.86 -0.75 -14.13
CA ALA A 130 4.91 -0.19 -15.49
C ALA A 130 5.40 -1.18 -16.57
N ASN A 131 6.02 -2.30 -16.17
CA ASN A 131 6.55 -3.32 -17.10
C ASN A 131 5.50 -4.37 -17.51
N LEU A 132 4.36 -3.91 -18.06
CA LEU A 132 3.31 -4.77 -18.62
C LEU A 132 3.60 -5.15 -20.08
#